data_AF-A0A5J4TP00-F1
#
_entry.id   AF-A0A5J4TP00-F1
#
_cell.length_a   1.000
_cell.length_b   1.000
_cell.length_c   1.000
_cell.angle_alpha   90.00
_cell.angle_beta   90.00
_cell.angle_gamma   90.00
#
_symmetry.space_group_name_H-M   'P 1'
#
loop_
_entity.id
_entity.type
_entity.pdbx_description
1 polymer ?
#
loop_
_entity_poly.entity_id
_entity_poly.type
_entity_poly.pdbx_seq_one_letter_code
_entity_poly.pdbx_strand_id
1 'polypeptide(L)'
;DITGSGEIEEPFQSLSYSYARVDKQSLAQILVQSGLFNVSYITLNSAQVLIQGQGYHLSALTNEIMPNEGMFWLQSGVIMHFEDFTLIQSQCKNKEAPMFEVGDGAKIRIQRCNFRSNHIDKMPDVTKDFYNSPIIRIIRGQGGIYDVLFFKIYTSGNSPIQILQGIDDMNWDTTDLTARLDASKAQQAATTYQYKTPNKFEMKNCTFKQVFPYKGNSPSAGPPAIPDSITLADNERHEFTPTIRLAMTPRSTFN
;
A
#
# COMPACT_ATOMS: atom_id res chain seq x y z
N ASP A 1 -17.84 -21.40 -0.15
CA ASP A 1 -18.75 -22.13 0.75
C ASP A 1 -19.75 -21.13 1.32
N ILE A 2 -21.05 -21.40 1.23
CA ILE A 2 -22.13 -20.42 1.50
C ILE A 2 -22.78 -20.60 2.87
N THR A 3 -22.21 -21.45 3.72
CA THR A 3 -22.77 -21.81 5.03
C THR A 3 -22.40 -20.74 6.07
N GLY A 4 -23.41 -20.18 6.75
CA GLY A 4 -23.27 -19.17 7.80
C GLY A 4 -24.37 -18.10 7.68
N SER A 5 -24.97 -17.72 8.81
CA SER A 5 -25.93 -16.61 8.89
C SER A 5 -25.22 -15.25 8.96
N GLY A 6 -23.92 -15.25 9.30
CA GLY A 6 -23.16 -14.04 9.62
C GLY A 6 -23.24 -13.66 11.10
N GLU A 7 -23.94 -14.45 11.90
CA GLU A 7 -23.94 -14.35 13.35
C GLU A 7 -22.64 -14.90 13.94
N ILE A 8 -22.37 -14.61 15.22
CA ILE A 8 -21.10 -14.98 15.85
C ILE A 8 -20.96 -16.50 16.01
N GLU A 9 -22.08 -17.20 16.19
CA GLU A 9 -22.16 -18.66 16.29
C GLU A 9 -22.10 -19.36 14.92
N GLU A 10 -22.53 -18.66 13.86
CA GLU A 10 -22.55 -19.16 12.48
C GLU A 10 -21.89 -18.17 11.51
N PRO A 11 -20.58 -17.90 11.67
CA PRO A 11 -19.89 -16.88 10.88
C PRO A 11 -19.70 -17.34 9.44
N PHE A 12 -19.63 -16.36 8.54
CA PHE A 12 -19.16 -16.62 7.18
C PHE A 12 -17.70 -17.11 7.20
N GLN A 13 -17.39 -18.07 6.33
CA GLN A 13 -16.08 -18.72 6.27
C GLN A 13 -15.02 -17.90 5.52
N SER A 14 -15.39 -16.81 4.83
CA SER A 14 -14.43 -15.94 4.15
C SER A 14 -14.82 -14.46 4.23
N LEU A 15 -13.80 -13.60 4.22
CA LEU A 15 -13.98 -12.15 4.22
C LEU A 15 -14.70 -11.65 2.94
N SER A 16 -14.45 -12.29 1.80
CA SER A 16 -15.10 -11.94 0.53
C SER A 16 -16.60 -12.24 0.57
N TYR A 17 -17.03 -13.34 1.21
CA TYR A 17 -18.45 -13.63 1.40
C TYR A 17 -19.11 -12.69 2.40
N SER A 18 -18.42 -12.35 3.50
CA SER A 18 -18.91 -11.34 4.44
C SER A 18 -19.18 -10.01 3.75
N TYR A 19 -18.22 -9.53 2.93
CA TYR A 19 -18.39 -8.30 2.18
C TYR A 19 -19.52 -8.38 1.15
N ALA A 20 -19.73 -9.52 0.49
CA ALA A 20 -20.83 -9.68 -0.46
C ALA A 20 -22.22 -9.53 0.18
N ARG A 21 -22.33 -9.66 1.52
CA ARG A 21 -23.57 -9.53 2.30
C ARG A 21 -23.71 -8.18 3.02
N VAL A 22 -22.72 -7.29 2.90
CA VAL A 22 -22.79 -5.94 3.47
C VAL A 22 -23.90 -5.14 2.79
N ASP A 23 -24.74 -4.50 3.61
CA ASP A 23 -25.63 -3.44 3.12
C ASP A 23 -24.80 -2.22 2.73
N LYS A 24 -24.86 -1.85 1.45
CA LYS A 24 -24.11 -0.73 0.89
C LYS A 24 -24.79 0.62 1.13
N GLN A 25 -26.04 0.62 1.59
CA GLN A 25 -26.79 1.85 1.87
C GLN A 25 -26.51 2.41 3.26
N SER A 26 -26.00 1.57 4.17
CA SER A 26 -25.72 1.94 5.55
C SER A 26 -24.26 1.65 5.93
N LEU A 27 -23.85 2.08 7.12
CA LEU A 27 -22.57 1.67 7.68
C LEU A 27 -22.65 0.21 8.09
N ALA A 28 -21.82 -0.63 7.50
CA ALA A 28 -21.72 -2.04 7.85
C ALA A 28 -20.44 -2.37 8.62
N GLN A 29 -20.48 -3.47 9.37
CA GLN A 29 -19.35 -3.97 10.13
C GLN A 29 -19.10 -5.43 9.81
N ILE A 30 -17.84 -5.78 9.61
CA ILE A 30 -17.36 -7.15 9.48
C ILE A 30 -16.35 -7.39 10.59
N LEU A 31 -16.74 -8.20 11.57
CA LEU A 31 -15.88 -8.61 12.67
C LEU A 31 -15.27 -9.97 12.34
N VAL A 32 -13.95 -10.03 12.25
CA VAL A 32 -13.21 -11.24 11.89
C VAL A 32 -12.65 -11.87 13.17
N GLN A 33 -12.98 -13.15 13.38
CA GLN A 33 -12.51 -13.93 14.52
C GLN A 33 -11.00 -14.20 14.45
N SER A 34 -10.40 -14.66 15.55
CA SER A 34 -9.00 -15.07 15.55
C SER A 34 -8.72 -16.20 14.54
N GLY A 35 -7.64 -16.09 13.79
CA GLY A 35 -7.24 -17.10 12.80
C GLY A 35 -6.34 -16.53 11.71
N LEU A 36 -5.88 -17.43 10.83
CA LEU A 36 -5.24 -17.09 9.56
C LEU A 36 -6.24 -17.32 8.43
N PHE A 37 -6.62 -16.25 7.75
CA PHE A 37 -7.61 -16.29 6.68
C PHE A 37 -6.93 -16.02 5.35
N ASN A 38 -7.10 -16.94 4.43
CA ASN A 38 -6.65 -16.77 3.07
C ASN A 38 -7.75 -16.04 2.28
N VAL A 39 -7.47 -14.83 1.82
CA VAL A 39 -8.42 -13.95 1.15
C VAL A 39 -8.17 -13.94 -0.35
N SER A 40 -9.25 -14.03 -1.13
CA SER A 40 -9.24 -13.66 -2.55
C SER A 40 -9.15 -12.14 -2.69
N TYR A 41 -8.81 -11.65 -3.88
CA TYR A 41 -8.88 -10.21 -4.18
C TYR A 41 -10.31 -9.68 -3.99
N ILE A 42 -10.46 -8.64 -3.16
CA ILE A 42 -11.76 -8.04 -2.79
C ILE A 42 -11.87 -6.64 -3.42
N THR A 43 -12.82 -6.49 -4.33
CA THR A 43 -13.17 -5.18 -4.91
C THR A 43 -14.34 -4.57 -4.16
N LEU A 44 -14.11 -3.41 -3.55
CA LEU A 44 -15.11 -2.64 -2.83
C LEU A 44 -15.66 -1.52 -3.70
N ASN A 45 -16.98 -1.30 -3.67
CA ASN A 45 -17.65 -0.23 -4.42
C ASN A 45 -18.82 0.36 -3.62
N SER A 46 -18.89 1.70 -3.60
CA SER A 46 -19.99 2.48 -3.00
C SER A 46 -20.47 1.96 -1.64
N ALA A 47 -19.56 1.57 -0.75
CA ALA A 47 -19.86 0.97 0.55
C ALA A 47 -19.16 1.73 1.68
N GLN A 48 -19.81 1.77 2.84
CA GLN A 48 -19.22 2.29 4.08
C GLN A 48 -19.04 1.11 5.03
N VAL A 49 -17.79 0.70 5.26
CA VAL A 49 -17.51 -0.55 5.98
C VAL A 49 -16.40 -0.40 7.01
N LEU A 50 -16.64 -0.95 8.19
CA LEU A 50 -15.60 -1.27 9.17
C LEU A 50 -15.26 -2.75 9.05
N ILE A 51 -14.00 -3.08 8.83
CA ILE A 51 -13.47 -4.44 8.86
C ILE A 51 -12.46 -4.50 10.01
N GLN A 52 -12.78 -5.30 11.02
CA GLN A 52 -12.01 -5.34 12.27
C GLN A 52 -11.66 -6.79 12.63
N GLY A 53 -10.38 -7.02 12.91
CA GLY A 53 -9.91 -8.28 13.50
C GLY A 53 -9.95 -8.25 15.02
N GLN A 54 -9.67 -9.37 15.67
CA GLN A 54 -9.58 -9.45 17.14
C GLN A 54 -8.27 -8.88 17.71
N GLY A 55 -7.36 -8.43 16.86
CA GLY A 55 -6.04 -7.93 17.23
C GLY A 55 -4.98 -8.43 16.27
N TYR A 56 -3.94 -7.62 16.00
CA TYR A 56 -2.92 -7.98 15.02
C TYR A 56 -2.13 -9.25 15.37
N HIS A 57 -2.12 -9.70 16.64
CA HIS A 57 -1.53 -10.98 17.05
C HIS A 57 -2.49 -12.18 16.90
N LEU A 58 -3.79 -11.93 16.74
CA LEU A 58 -4.84 -12.96 16.76
C LEU A 58 -5.46 -13.18 15.39
N SER A 59 -5.53 -12.15 14.55
CA SER A 59 -6.18 -12.19 13.23
C SER A 59 -5.18 -11.85 12.14
N ALA A 60 -5.01 -12.75 11.18
CA ALA A 60 -4.10 -12.58 10.06
C ALA A 60 -4.81 -12.81 8.72
N LEU A 61 -4.54 -11.96 7.73
CA LEU A 61 -4.96 -12.18 6.34
C LEU A 61 -3.76 -12.46 5.45
N THR A 62 -3.91 -13.40 4.52
CA THR A 62 -2.94 -13.69 3.45
C THR A 62 -3.65 -13.82 2.11
N ASN A 63 -2.98 -13.54 0.98
CA ASN A 63 -3.56 -13.60 -0.36
C ASN A 63 -3.11 -14.83 -1.16
N GLU A 64 -2.78 -15.93 -0.49
CA GLU A 64 -2.28 -17.16 -1.11
C GLU A 64 -3.28 -17.82 -2.09
N ILE A 65 -4.59 -17.53 -2.02
CA ILE A 65 -5.57 -17.97 -3.03
C ILE A 65 -5.28 -17.31 -4.39
N MET A 66 -4.84 -16.05 -4.41
CA MET A 66 -4.53 -15.27 -5.61
C MET A 66 -3.23 -14.50 -5.42
N PRO A 67 -2.07 -15.19 -5.38
CA PRO A 67 -0.80 -14.59 -4.96
C PRO A 67 -0.27 -13.53 -5.94
N ASN A 68 -0.76 -13.52 -7.19
CA ASN A 68 -0.42 -12.52 -8.20
C ASN A 68 -1.36 -11.31 -8.22
N GLU A 69 -2.35 -11.28 -7.34
CA GLU A 69 -3.32 -10.19 -7.18
C GLU A 69 -3.13 -9.49 -5.82
N GLY A 70 -3.73 -8.30 -5.70
CA GLY A 70 -3.81 -7.58 -4.44
C GLY A 70 -4.72 -8.25 -3.42
N MET A 71 -4.96 -7.61 -2.27
CA MET A 71 -6.00 -8.04 -1.32
C MET A 71 -7.26 -7.19 -1.47
N PHE A 72 -7.10 -5.87 -1.57
CA PHE A 72 -8.22 -4.93 -1.56
C PHE A 72 -8.08 -3.90 -2.67
N TRP A 73 -9.18 -3.65 -3.38
CA TRP A 73 -9.31 -2.53 -4.29
C TRP A 73 -10.55 -1.72 -3.99
N LEU A 74 -10.34 -0.48 -3.57
CA LEU A 74 -11.38 0.44 -3.17
C LEU A 74 -11.68 1.37 -4.34
N GLN A 75 -12.88 1.24 -4.89
CA GLN A 75 -13.37 2.11 -5.96
C GLN A 75 -14.01 3.39 -5.40
N SER A 76 -14.35 4.32 -6.30
CA SER A 76 -14.94 5.59 -5.94
C SER A 76 -16.18 5.45 -5.04
N GLY A 77 -16.31 6.34 -4.05
CA GLY A 77 -17.42 6.35 -3.10
C GLY A 77 -17.31 5.33 -1.97
N VAL A 78 -16.24 4.53 -1.90
CA VAL A 78 -15.98 3.65 -0.75
C VAL A 78 -15.43 4.45 0.43
N ILE A 79 -15.88 4.11 1.63
CA ILE A 79 -15.26 4.51 2.89
C ILE A 79 -14.96 3.22 3.67
N MET A 80 -13.68 2.92 3.88
CA MET A 80 -13.25 1.72 4.60
C MET A 80 -12.45 2.09 5.84
N HIS A 81 -12.85 1.55 6.98
CA HIS A 81 -12.01 1.47 8.18
C HIS A 81 -11.53 0.02 8.30
N PHE A 82 -10.22 -0.18 8.38
CA PHE A 82 -9.60 -1.49 8.42
C PHE A 82 -8.62 -1.56 9.59
N GLU A 83 -8.87 -2.44 10.55
CA GLU A 83 -8.11 -2.44 11.79
C GLU A 83 -7.88 -3.81 12.43
N ASP A 84 -6.83 -3.89 13.23
CA ASP A 84 -6.54 -5.03 14.12
C ASP A 84 -6.17 -6.35 13.41
N PHE A 85 -5.36 -6.26 12.34
CA PHE A 85 -4.87 -7.42 11.58
C PHE A 85 -3.35 -7.47 11.44
N THR A 86 -2.79 -8.68 11.39
CA THR A 86 -1.55 -8.91 10.65
C THR A 86 -1.89 -9.18 9.18
N LEU A 87 -1.20 -8.51 8.27
CA LEU A 87 -1.34 -8.69 6.83
C LEU A 87 -0.07 -9.34 6.29
N ILE A 88 -0.22 -10.55 5.77
CA ILE A 88 0.87 -11.38 5.27
C ILE A 88 0.81 -11.37 3.75
N GLN A 89 1.82 -10.78 3.14
CA GLN A 89 1.91 -10.74 1.70
C GLN A 89 2.47 -12.04 1.14
N SER A 90 1.76 -12.65 0.19
CA SER A 90 2.29 -13.71 -0.65
C SER A 90 3.33 -13.15 -1.62
N GLN A 91 4.27 -13.99 -2.04
CA GLN A 91 5.19 -13.67 -3.12
C GLN A 91 4.39 -13.40 -4.41
N CYS A 92 4.69 -12.30 -5.09
CA CYS A 92 3.93 -11.85 -6.25
C CYS A 92 4.90 -11.43 -7.36
N LYS A 93 4.71 -11.98 -8.56
CA LYS A 93 5.50 -11.58 -9.73
C LYS A 93 4.97 -10.30 -10.37
N ASN A 94 3.67 -10.04 -10.25
CA ASN A 94 3.00 -8.89 -10.80
C ASN A 94 3.49 -7.60 -10.10
N LYS A 95 3.79 -6.57 -10.87
CA LYS A 95 4.21 -5.25 -10.36
C LYS A 95 3.04 -4.33 -10.04
N GLU A 96 1.87 -4.65 -10.57
CA GLU A 96 0.66 -3.82 -10.59
C GLU A 96 -0.51 -4.43 -9.80
N ALA A 97 -0.21 -5.17 -8.74
CA ALA A 97 -1.17 -5.84 -7.87
C ALA A 97 -0.95 -5.46 -6.39
N PRO A 98 -1.18 -4.21 -5.98
CA PRO A 98 -0.85 -3.77 -4.63
C PRO A 98 -1.77 -4.43 -3.59
N MET A 99 -1.29 -4.60 -2.35
CA MET A 99 -2.11 -5.20 -1.28
C MET A 99 -3.37 -4.37 -1.05
N PHE A 100 -3.21 -3.04 -1.00
CA PHE A 100 -4.31 -2.08 -1.01
C PHE A 100 -4.15 -1.15 -2.20
N GLU A 101 -5.16 -1.15 -3.06
CA GLU A 101 -5.36 -0.13 -4.08
C GLU A 101 -6.53 0.76 -3.70
N VAL A 102 -6.32 2.06 -3.66
CA VAL A 102 -7.34 3.04 -3.29
C VAL A 102 -7.51 4.02 -4.43
N GLY A 103 -8.61 3.88 -5.16
CA GLY A 103 -8.93 4.68 -6.33
C GLY A 103 -9.50 6.06 -5.98
N ASP A 104 -9.79 6.79 -7.06
CA ASP A 104 -10.22 8.18 -7.01
C ASP A 104 -11.54 8.34 -6.25
N GLY A 105 -11.56 9.24 -5.25
CA GLY A 105 -12.73 9.49 -4.42
C GLY A 105 -13.04 8.41 -3.37
N ALA A 106 -12.20 7.39 -3.22
CA ALA A 106 -12.28 6.44 -2.11
C ALA A 106 -11.58 6.96 -0.86
N LYS A 107 -12.03 6.54 0.32
CA LYS A 107 -11.45 6.89 1.63
C LYS A 107 -11.06 5.64 2.39
N ILE A 108 -9.86 5.62 2.95
CA ILE A 108 -9.35 4.51 3.74
C ILE A 108 -8.76 4.97 5.08
N ARG A 109 -9.05 4.24 6.16
CA ARG A 109 -8.28 4.30 7.40
C ARG A 109 -7.76 2.91 7.72
N ILE A 110 -6.44 2.74 7.72
CA ILE A 110 -5.78 1.51 8.19
C ILE A 110 -5.23 1.79 9.60
N GLN A 111 -5.61 0.99 10.59
CA GLN A 111 -5.21 1.26 11.97
C GLN A 111 -4.82 -0.01 12.76
N ARG A 112 -3.79 0.08 13.61
CA ARG A 112 -3.36 -1.04 14.49
C ARG A 112 -3.06 -2.33 13.72
N CYS A 113 -2.49 -2.20 12.52
CA CYS A 113 -2.14 -3.32 11.65
C CYS A 113 -0.63 -3.60 11.64
N ASN A 114 -0.27 -4.83 11.30
CA ASN A 114 1.11 -5.27 11.10
C ASN A 114 1.29 -5.85 9.68
N PHE A 115 2.03 -5.18 8.82
CA PHE A 115 2.36 -5.66 7.48
C PHE A 115 3.67 -6.41 7.49
N ARG A 116 3.68 -7.62 6.94
CA ARG A 116 4.89 -8.43 6.79
C ARG A 116 4.86 -9.31 5.55
N SER A 117 6.03 -9.69 5.05
CA SER A 117 6.14 -10.79 4.10
C SER A 117 5.88 -12.15 4.79
N ASN A 118 5.57 -13.19 4.01
CA ASN A 118 5.55 -14.56 4.53
C ASN A 118 6.90 -14.92 5.17
N HIS A 119 6.92 -15.82 6.15
CA HIS A 119 8.06 -16.05 7.04
C HIS A 119 9.34 -16.35 6.26
N ILE A 120 10.32 -15.45 6.33
CA ILE A 120 11.66 -15.65 5.77
C ILE A 120 12.64 -15.75 6.93
N ASP A 121 13.01 -16.99 7.26
CA ASP A 121 13.99 -17.33 8.31
C ASP A 121 15.43 -17.04 7.88
N LYS A 122 15.62 -16.75 6.60
CA LYS A 122 16.90 -16.42 5.97
C LYS A 122 16.74 -15.14 5.15
N MET A 123 17.82 -14.51 4.71
CA MET A 123 17.68 -13.45 3.70
C MET A 123 17.03 -14.03 2.44
N PRO A 124 15.97 -13.42 1.89
CA PRO A 124 15.27 -13.92 0.71
C PRO A 124 16.13 -13.86 -0.56
N ASP A 125 15.96 -14.83 -1.46
CA ASP A 125 16.54 -14.77 -2.80
C ASP A 125 15.80 -13.70 -3.62
N VAL A 126 16.52 -12.61 -3.95
CA VAL A 126 16.04 -11.45 -4.74
C VAL A 126 15.40 -11.78 -6.07
N THR A 127 15.68 -12.96 -6.61
CA THR A 127 15.17 -13.39 -7.91
C THR A 127 13.89 -14.24 -7.81
N LYS A 128 13.52 -14.70 -6.60
CA LYS A 128 12.43 -15.67 -6.40
C LYS A 128 11.46 -15.32 -5.28
N ASP A 129 11.95 -14.65 -4.23
CA ASP A 129 11.24 -14.55 -2.95
C ASP A 129 10.62 -13.18 -2.67
N PHE A 130 10.61 -12.29 -3.66
CA PHE A 130 10.18 -10.90 -3.47
C PHE A 130 8.75 -10.68 -3.90
N TYR A 131 8.14 -9.71 -3.23
CA TYR A 131 6.88 -9.14 -3.67
C TYR A 131 7.16 -7.95 -4.60
N ASN A 132 6.73 -8.06 -5.85
CA ASN A 132 7.12 -7.08 -6.88
C ASN A 132 6.22 -5.84 -6.95
N SER A 133 5.11 -5.82 -6.20
CA SER A 133 4.14 -4.74 -6.23
C SER A 133 4.27 -3.82 -5.00
N PRO A 134 3.59 -2.66 -4.97
CA PRO A 134 3.46 -1.89 -3.74
C PRO A 134 2.60 -2.61 -2.69
N ILE A 135 2.84 -2.33 -1.42
CA ILE A 135 1.91 -2.73 -0.35
C ILE A 135 0.66 -1.84 -0.44
N ILE A 136 0.84 -0.52 -0.52
CA ILE A 136 -0.26 0.43 -0.59
C ILE A 136 -0.06 1.35 -1.79
N ARG A 137 -1.11 1.49 -2.59
CA ARG A 137 -1.20 2.46 -3.67
C ARG A 137 -2.47 3.29 -3.51
N ILE A 138 -2.30 4.61 -3.40
CA ILE A 138 -3.39 5.59 -3.34
C ILE A 138 -3.37 6.39 -4.64
N ILE A 139 -4.43 6.32 -5.43
CA ILE A 139 -4.62 7.08 -6.68
C ILE A 139 -5.77 8.05 -6.46
N ARG A 140 -5.45 9.31 -6.14
CA ARG A 140 -6.45 10.36 -5.85
C ARG A 140 -7.47 10.00 -4.75
N GLY A 141 -7.17 8.99 -3.92
CA GLY A 141 -7.95 8.62 -2.74
C GLY A 141 -7.57 9.45 -1.50
N GLN A 142 -8.25 9.25 -0.37
CA GLN A 142 -7.99 10.00 0.88
C GLN A 142 -7.88 9.08 2.09
N GLY A 143 -7.36 9.62 3.20
CA GLY A 143 -7.45 9.01 4.53
C GLY A 143 -6.10 8.86 5.21
N GLY A 144 -5.77 7.67 5.73
CA GLY A 144 -4.47 7.49 6.36
C GLY A 144 -4.19 6.15 7.04
N ILE A 145 -2.98 6.05 7.55
CA ILE A 145 -2.40 4.88 8.22
C ILE A 145 -1.98 5.28 9.63
N TYR A 146 -2.46 4.55 10.64
CA TYR A 146 -2.32 4.93 12.05
C TYR A 146 -1.87 3.74 12.90
N ASP A 147 -0.83 3.91 13.72
CA ASP A 147 -0.38 2.87 14.66
C ASP A 147 -0.02 1.54 13.95
N VAL A 148 0.70 1.63 12.83
CA VAL A 148 1.00 0.47 11.97
C VAL A 148 2.48 0.08 12.04
N LEU A 149 2.73 -1.23 12.08
CA LEU A 149 4.07 -1.79 11.93
C LEU A 149 4.25 -2.35 10.52
N PHE A 150 5.33 -1.95 9.84
CA PHE A 150 5.85 -2.59 8.64
C PHE A 150 7.10 -3.37 9.03
N PHE A 151 7.05 -4.70 8.98
CA PHE A 151 8.10 -5.57 9.49
C PHE A 151 8.53 -6.63 8.48
N LYS A 152 9.84 -6.76 8.22
CA LYS A 152 10.41 -7.77 7.30
C LYS A 152 9.68 -7.79 5.95
N ILE A 153 9.68 -6.64 5.30
CA ILE A 153 9.07 -6.47 3.98
C ILE A 153 10.19 -6.36 2.95
N TYR A 154 10.09 -7.19 1.93
CA TYR A 154 11.07 -7.26 0.84
C TYR A 154 10.33 -7.01 -0.46
N THR A 155 10.43 -5.79 -0.99
CA THR A 155 9.77 -5.42 -2.25
C THR A 155 10.79 -5.30 -3.37
N SER A 156 10.45 -5.72 -4.58
CA SER A 156 11.29 -5.51 -5.76
C SER A 156 10.56 -4.65 -6.79
N GLY A 157 11.26 -3.76 -7.49
CA GLY A 157 10.66 -2.90 -8.50
C GLY A 157 10.15 -1.57 -7.96
N ASN A 158 8.88 -1.51 -7.54
CA ASN A 158 8.21 -0.25 -7.19
C ASN A 158 8.32 0.11 -5.69
N SER A 159 8.11 1.39 -5.35
CA SER A 159 8.03 1.85 -3.95
C SER A 159 6.95 1.08 -3.20
N PRO A 160 7.21 0.57 -1.97
CA PRO A 160 6.23 -0.20 -1.19
C PRO A 160 4.99 0.61 -0.82
N ILE A 161 5.10 1.94 -0.73
CA ILE A 161 3.96 2.84 -0.53
C ILE A 161 3.99 3.87 -1.65
N GLN A 162 2.87 4.02 -2.34
CA GLN A 162 2.66 4.97 -3.43
C GLN A 162 1.46 5.85 -3.11
N ILE A 163 1.65 7.17 -3.13
CA ILE A 163 0.60 8.16 -2.93
C ILE A 163 0.60 9.08 -4.16
N LEU A 164 -0.36 8.87 -5.05
CA LEU A 164 -0.48 9.47 -6.37
C LEU A 164 -1.70 10.40 -6.39
N GLN A 165 -1.56 11.62 -5.86
CA GLN A 165 -2.68 12.56 -5.66
C GLN A 165 -2.96 13.49 -6.86
N GLY A 166 -2.29 13.30 -7.99
CA GLY A 166 -2.43 14.16 -9.16
C GLY A 166 -1.10 14.35 -9.87
N ILE A 167 -1.04 15.34 -10.76
CA ILE A 167 0.19 15.76 -11.43
C ILE A 167 1.13 16.24 -10.32
N ASP A 168 2.26 15.56 -10.19
CA ASP A 168 3.37 16.05 -9.38
C ASP A 168 3.93 17.25 -10.15
N ASP A 169 3.67 18.46 -9.65
CA ASP A 169 4.09 19.72 -10.29
C ASP A 169 5.62 19.87 -10.32
N MET A 170 6.38 18.94 -9.72
CA MET A 170 7.83 18.99 -9.67
C MET A 170 8.46 17.89 -10.51
N ASN A 171 9.26 18.31 -11.50
CA ASN A 171 10.14 17.40 -12.23
C ASN A 171 11.34 17.05 -11.34
N TRP A 172 11.28 15.90 -10.68
CA TRP A 172 12.33 15.41 -9.78
C TRP A 172 13.59 14.90 -10.50
N ASP A 173 13.55 14.77 -11.83
CA ASP A 173 14.69 14.33 -12.64
C ASP A 173 15.65 15.46 -12.98
N THR A 174 15.32 16.71 -12.63
CA THR A 174 16.23 17.85 -12.77
C THR A 174 16.94 18.11 -11.46
N THR A 175 18.24 18.43 -11.48
CA THR A 175 19.03 18.76 -10.28
C THR A 175 18.93 20.22 -9.85
N ASP A 176 18.36 21.08 -10.70
CA ASP A 176 18.26 22.53 -10.48
C ASP A 176 16.87 22.94 -9.91
N LEU A 177 16.90 23.64 -8.77
CA LEU A 177 15.70 24.14 -8.09
C LEU A 177 14.91 25.15 -8.94
N THR A 178 15.59 25.94 -9.77
CA THR A 178 14.94 26.97 -10.59
C THR A 178 14.12 26.33 -11.72
N ALA A 179 14.73 25.38 -12.44
CA ALA A 179 14.05 24.57 -13.45
C ALA A 179 12.84 23.78 -12.88
N ARG A 180 12.93 23.31 -11.63
CA ARG A 180 11.81 22.65 -10.93
C ARG A 180 10.63 23.59 -10.70
N LEU A 181 10.92 24.80 -10.24
CA LEU A 181 9.91 25.81 -9.94
C LEU A 181 9.22 26.34 -11.21
N ASP A 182 9.95 26.45 -12.32
CA ASP A 182 9.38 26.99 -13.56
C ASP A 182 8.53 25.97 -14.33
N ALA A 183 8.85 24.68 -14.26
CA ALA A 183 8.00 23.60 -14.78
C ALA A 183 6.62 23.58 -14.08
N SER A 184 6.64 23.73 -12.75
CA SER A 184 5.44 23.84 -11.91
C SER A 184 4.55 25.02 -12.34
N LYS A 185 5.12 26.21 -12.58
CA LYS A 185 4.37 27.40 -13.01
C LYS A 185 3.72 27.24 -14.39
N ALA A 186 4.43 26.66 -15.36
CA ALA A 186 3.93 26.47 -16.72
C ALA A 186 2.74 25.49 -16.76
N GLN A 187 2.74 24.46 -15.90
CA GLN A 187 1.67 23.48 -15.82
C GLN A 187 0.48 23.97 -14.98
N GLN A 188 0.72 24.74 -13.91
CA GLN A 188 -0.34 25.44 -13.16
C GLN A 188 -1.11 26.44 -14.04
N ALA A 189 -0.44 27.09 -14.99
CA ALA A 189 -1.09 27.97 -15.97
C ALA A 189 -1.93 27.21 -17.01
N ALA A 190 -1.57 25.96 -17.32
CA ALA A 190 -2.26 25.13 -18.32
C ALA A 190 -3.49 24.40 -17.76
N THR A 191 -3.60 24.23 -16.44
CA THR A 191 -4.70 23.50 -15.82
C THR A 191 -5.48 24.39 -14.86
N THR A 192 -6.71 24.74 -15.22
CA THR A 192 -7.68 25.45 -14.37
C THR A 192 -8.19 24.53 -13.23
N TYR A 193 -7.31 23.97 -12.42
CA TYR A 193 -7.70 23.23 -11.22
C TYR A 193 -8.15 24.25 -10.17
N GLN A 194 -9.46 24.37 -10.00
CA GLN A 194 -10.03 24.94 -8.78
C GLN A 194 -9.44 24.16 -7.61
N TYR A 195 -8.77 24.85 -6.69
CA TYR A 195 -8.23 24.31 -5.44
C TYR A 195 -9.36 23.72 -4.58
N LYS A 196 -9.86 22.53 -4.95
CA LYS A 196 -10.56 21.65 -4.02
C LYS A 196 -9.53 21.25 -2.98
N THR A 197 -9.94 21.30 -1.71
CA THR A 197 -9.11 20.93 -0.56
C THR A 197 -8.23 19.73 -0.91
N PRO A 198 -6.88 19.81 -0.74
CA PRO A 198 -6.00 18.75 -1.18
C PRO A 198 -6.45 17.42 -0.56
N ASN A 199 -6.60 16.40 -1.42
CA ASN A 199 -6.86 15.04 -0.98
C ASN A 199 -5.74 14.63 -0.03
N LYS A 200 -6.04 14.63 1.28
CA LYS A 200 -5.04 14.38 2.31
C LYS A 200 -4.92 12.88 2.55
N PHE A 201 -3.70 12.38 2.51
CA PHE A 201 -3.34 11.07 3.03
C PHE A 201 -2.31 11.23 4.12
N GLU A 202 -2.57 10.70 5.32
CA GLU A 202 -1.72 10.87 6.48
C GLU A 202 -1.11 9.55 6.96
N MET A 203 0.08 9.63 7.55
CA MET A 203 0.69 8.51 8.27
C MET A 203 1.09 8.98 9.66
N LYS A 204 0.64 8.28 10.71
CA LYS A 204 0.94 8.62 12.10
C LYS A 204 1.28 7.38 12.90
N ASN A 205 2.35 7.48 13.69
CA ASN A 205 2.83 6.37 14.54
C ASN A 205 3.08 5.07 13.74
N CYS A 206 3.67 5.20 12.55
CA CYS A 206 4.04 4.06 11.74
C CYS A 206 5.51 3.69 11.99
N THR A 207 5.78 2.42 12.29
CA THR A 207 7.13 1.89 12.48
C THR A 207 7.54 1.07 11.28
N PHE A 208 8.75 1.31 10.76
CA PHE A 208 9.34 0.53 9.67
C PHE A 208 10.57 -0.19 10.21
N LYS A 209 10.57 -1.53 10.16
CA LYS A 209 11.67 -2.36 10.64
C LYS A 209 11.97 -3.44 9.61
N GLN A 210 13.21 -3.47 9.11
CA GLN A 210 13.64 -4.44 8.09
C GLN A 210 12.78 -4.36 6.82
N VAL A 211 12.61 -3.15 6.28
CA VAL A 211 11.89 -2.89 5.03
C VAL A 211 12.91 -2.55 3.96
N PHE A 212 13.08 -3.43 2.98
CA PHE A 212 14.16 -3.36 2.00
C PHE A 212 13.58 -3.30 0.57
N PRO A 213 13.77 -2.18 -0.16
CA PRO A 213 13.49 -2.13 -1.59
C PRO A 213 14.67 -2.74 -2.38
N TYR A 214 14.38 -3.68 -3.28
CA TYR A 214 15.34 -4.20 -4.25
C TYR A 214 15.25 -3.43 -5.56
N LYS A 215 16.39 -2.89 -6.01
CA LYS A 215 16.57 -2.34 -7.36
C LYS A 215 17.38 -3.34 -8.17
N GLY A 216 16.73 -4.10 -9.05
CA GLY A 216 17.44 -4.81 -10.10
C GLY A 216 18.08 -3.78 -11.02
N ASN A 217 19.35 -3.96 -11.39
CA ASN A 217 19.96 -3.13 -12.41
C ASN A 217 19.17 -3.26 -13.71
N SER A 218 18.47 -2.20 -14.13
CA SER A 218 18.04 -2.08 -15.53
C SER A 218 19.29 -1.83 -16.36
N PRO A 219 19.65 -2.69 -17.34
CA PRO A 219 20.75 -2.42 -18.23
C PRO A 219 20.29 -1.35 -19.23
N SER A 220 20.28 -0.08 -18.83
CA SER A 220 20.17 1.04 -19.77
C SER A 220 21.55 1.30 -20.35
N ALA A 221 21.65 1.19 -21.68
CA ALA A 221 22.85 1.37 -22.49
C ALA A 221 23.71 2.57 -22.01
N GLY A 222 24.86 2.26 -21.41
CA GLY A 222 25.80 3.22 -20.82
C GLY A 222 26.98 2.48 -20.20
N PRO A 223 28.12 3.15 -19.93
CA PRO A 223 29.44 2.55 -19.67
C PRO A 223 29.46 1.67 -18.38
N PRO A 224 30.52 0.87 -18.16
CA PRO A 224 30.42 -0.51 -17.66
C PRO A 224 29.57 -0.64 -16.40
N ALA A 225 28.72 -1.66 -16.41
CA ALA A 225 27.83 -2.02 -15.31
C ALA A 225 28.57 -1.94 -13.98
N ILE A 226 28.13 -1.01 -13.12
CA ILE A 226 28.45 -1.06 -11.70
C ILE A 226 27.95 -2.43 -11.21
N PRO A 227 28.79 -3.26 -10.55
CA PRO A 227 28.37 -4.57 -10.08
C PRO A 227 27.06 -4.45 -9.31
N ASP A 228 26.12 -5.38 -9.54
CA ASP A 228 24.91 -5.46 -8.72
C ASP A 228 25.33 -5.42 -7.25
N SER A 229 24.67 -4.60 -6.43
CA SER A 229 25.06 -4.47 -5.00
C SER A 229 25.04 -5.81 -4.26
N ILE A 230 24.42 -6.84 -4.83
CA ILE A 230 24.36 -8.20 -4.32
C ILE A 230 25.68 -8.96 -4.41
N THR A 231 26.59 -8.61 -5.35
CA THR A 231 27.90 -9.26 -5.48
C THR A 231 28.97 -8.62 -4.60
N LEU A 232 28.64 -7.52 -3.92
CA LEU A 232 29.53 -6.81 -3.02
C LEU A 232 29.50 -7.42 -1.62
N ALA A 233 30.65 -7.38 -0.94
CA ALA A 233 30.78 -7.77 0.45
C ALA A 233 29.87 -6.91 1.34
N ASP A 234 29.43 -7.43 2.49
CA ASP A 234 28.40 -6.79 3.33
C ASP A 234 28.74 -5.35 3.76
N ASN A 235 30.04 -5.01 3.89
CA ASN A 235 30.54 -3.68 4.21
C ASN A 235 30.59 -2.71 3.01
N GLU A 236 30.37 -3.20 1.79
CA GLU A 236 30.39 -2.47 0.53
C GLU A 236 29.01 -2.37 -0.11
N ARG A 237 28.00 -3.02 0.48
CA ARG A 237 26.60 -2.86 0.07
C ARG A 237 26.16 -1.44 0.45
N HIS A 238 25.77 -0.67 -0.56
CA HIS A 238 25.05 0.57 -0.31
C HIS A 238 23.73 0.22 0.39
N GLU A 239 23.71 0.36 1.72
CA GLU A 239 22.48 0.37 2.50
C GLU A 239 21.56 1.42 1.86
N PHE A 240 20.54 0.96 1.13
CA PHE A 240 19.50 1.86 0.67
C PHE A 240 18.67 2.22 1.89
N THR A 241 18.93 3.41 2.43
CA THR A 241 18.01 4.08 3.35
C THR A 241 16.66 4.13 2.65
N PRO A 242 15.60 3.48 3.18
CA PRO A 242 14.27 3.58 2.60
C PRO A 242 13.89 5.06 2.61
N THR A 243 13.98 5.72 1.46
CA THR A 243 13.47 7.07 1.32
C THR A 243 11.96 6.91 1.29
N ILE A 244 11.31 7.12 2.43
CA ILE A 244 9.89 7.47 2.43
C ILE A 244 9.82 8.79 1.66
N ARG A 245 9.48 8.73 0.37
CA ARG A 245 9.20 9.93 -0.42
C ARG A 245 7.84 10.46 0.03
N LEU A 246 7.86 11.26 1.09
CA LEU A 246 6.72 12.06 1.50
C LEU A 246 6.68 13.29 0.60
N ALA A 247 5.74 13.33 -0.34
CA ALA A 247 5.36 14.58 -1.00
C ALA A 247 4.61 15.44 0.04
N MET A 248 5.34 16.29 0.76
CA MET A 248 4.76 17.30 1.64
C MET A 248 4.57 18.57 0.84
N THR A 249 3.33 18.95 0.59
CA THR A 249 3.00 20.28 0.05
C THR A 249 3.40 21.34 1.08
N PRO A 250 4.25 22.34 0.76
CA PRO A 250 4.41 23.49 1.62
C PRO A 250 3.07 24.22 1.73
N ARG A 251 2.64 24.56 2.96
CA ARG A 251 1.65 25.63 3.15
C ARG A 251 2.21 26.89 2.51
N SER A 252 1.56 27.43 1.49
CA SER A 252 1.72 28.83 1.12
C SER A 252 1.02 29.68 2.20
N THR A 253 1.76 30.05 3.23
CA THR A 253 1.49 31.33 3.91
C THR A 253 2.40 32.36 3.26
N PHE A 254 1.87 33.10 2.31
CA PHE A 254 2.36 34.44 2.03
C PHE A 254 1.19 35.40 2.26
N ASN A 255 1.38 36.29 3.24
CA ASN A 255 0.59 37.52 3.40
C ASN A 255 0.69 38.37 2.14
#